data_AF-A0A818VV43-F1
#
_entry.id   AF-A0A818VV43-F1
#
_cell.length_a   1.000
_cell.length_b   1.000
_cell.length_c   1.000
_cell.angle_alpha   90.00
_cell.angle_beta   90.00
_cell.angle_gamma   90.00
#
_symmetry.space_group_name_H-M   'P 1'
#
loop_
_entity.id
_entity.type
_entity.pdbx_description
1 polymer ?
#
loop_
_entity_poly.entity_id
_entity_poly.type
_entity_poly.pdbx_seq_one_letter_code
_entity_poly.pdbx_strand_id
1 'polypeptide(L)' 'ERKYSVWIGGSILASLSTFQQMWISKQEYDESGPSIVHRKCF' A
#
# COMPACT_ATOMS: atom_id res chain seq x y z
N GLU A 1 -24.30 4.64 7.48
CA GLU A 1 -22.88 4.97 7.76
C GLU A 1 -21.85 3.90 7.41
N ARG A 2 -22.04 2.59 7.69
CA ARG A 2 -21.05 1.53 7.38
C ARG A 2 -20.57 1.43 5.93
N LYS A 3 -21.31 1.99 4.97
CA LYS A 3 -21.01 1.94 3.54
C LYS A 3 -19.65 2.58 3.18
N TYR A 4 -19.18 3.56 3.97
CA TYR A 4 -17.93 4.27 3.72
C TYR A 4 -16.82 3.96 4.71
N SER A 5 -17.11 3.21 5.78
CA SER A 5 -16.13 2.91 6.83
C SER A 5 -14.86 2.25 6.29
N VAL A 6 -14.99 1.40 5.25
CA VAL A 6 -13.84 0.77 4.58
C VAL A 6 -12.99 1.80 3.82
N TRP A 7 -13.64 2.74 3.11
CA TRP A 7 -12.95 3.80 2.37
C TRP A 7 -12.27 4.80 3.31
N ILE A 8 -12.92 5.15 4.42
CA ILE A 8 -12.37 6.03 5.45
C ILE A 8 -11.15 5.36 6.08
N GLY A 9 -11.27 4.10 6.52
CA GLY A 9 -10.15 3.33 7.06
C GLY A 9 -8.98 3.21 6.07
N GLY A 10 -9.27 2.96 4.79
CA GLY A 10 -8.26 2.91 3.72
C GLY A 10 -7.53 4.25 3.51
N SER A 11 -8.26 5.37 3.52
CA SER A 11 -7.65 6.71 3.38
C SER A 11 -6.75 7.08 4.56
N ILE A 12 -7.13 6.68 5.77
CA ILE A 12 -6.30 6.87 6.98
C ILE A 12 -5.04 6.02 6.86
N LEU A 13 -5.18 4.74 6.55
CA LEU A 13 -4.06 3.81 6.39
C LEU A 13 -3.06 4.30 5.33
N ALA A 14 -3.55 4.74 4.17
CA ALA A 14 -2.71 5.24 3.09
C ALA A 14 -1.95 6.54 3.45
N SER A 15 -2.46 7.30 4.42
CA SER A 15 -1.86 8.55 4.89
C SER A 15 -0.85 8.35 6.02
N LEU A 16 -0.72 7.15 6.59
CA LEU A 16 0.26 6.88 7.64
C LEU A 16 1.68 6.90 7.09
N SER A 17 2.61 7.51 7.82
CA SER A 17 4.04 7.53 7.48
C SER A 17 4.64 6.12 7.41
N THR A 18 4.14 5.18 8.21
CA THR A 18 4.53 3.76 8.16
C THR A 18 4.11 3.10 6.85
N PHE A 19 2.99 3.53 6.26
CA PHE A 19 2.50 2.99 4.99
C PHE A 19 3.33 3.46 3.80
N GLN A 20 4.01 4.62 3.91
CA GLN A 20 4.91 5.12 2.87
C GLN A 20 6.09 4.17 2.61
N GLN A 21 6.57 3.46 3.64
CA GLN A 21 7.65 2.48 3.49
C GLN A 21 7.22 1.24 2.69
N MET A 22 5.92 0.95 2.66
CA MET A 22 5.32 -0.15 1.91
C MET A 22 4.96 0.22 0.46
N TRP A 23 5.22 1.47 0.04
CA TRP A 23 5.02 1.86 -1.36
C TRP A 23 5.98 1.11 -2.26
N ILE A 24 5.44 0.69 -3.40
CA ILE A 24 6.19 0.05 -4.48
C ILE A 24 6.33 1.11 -5.57
N SER A 25 7.56 1.57 -5.77
CA SER A 25 7.87 2.47 -6.87
C SER A 25 7.85 1.73 -8.21
N LYS A 26 7.73 2.48 -9.31
CA LYS A 26 7.78 1.91 -10.65
C LYS A 26 9.07 1.13 -10.90
N GLN A 27 10.21 1.67 -10.49
CA GLN A 27 11.51 1.03 -10.65
C GLN A 27 11.56 -0.31 -9.91
N GLU A 28 11.12 -0.33 -8.66
CA GLU A 28 11.06 -1.53 -7.84
C GLU A 28 10.16 -2.63 -8.45
N TYR A 29 9.04 -2.21 -9.06
CA TYR A 29 8.15 -3.12 -9.78
C TYR A 29 8.78 -3.66 -11.07
N ASP A 30 9.49 -2.83 -11.83
CA ASP A 30 10.16 -3.23 -13.07
C ASP A 30 11.34 -4.21 -12.78
N GLU A 31 12.03 -4.05 -11.65
CA GLU A 31 13.17 -4.90 -11.24
C GLU A 31 12.73 -6.25 -10.64
N SER A 32 11.77 -6.23 -9.71
CA SER A 32 11.34 -7.44 -8.96
C SER A 32 10.09 -8.10 -9.55
N GLY A 33 9.44 -7.44 -10.52
CA GLY A 33 8.18 -7.87 -11.09
C GLY A 33 7.04 -7.90 -10.07
N PRO A 34 5.95 -8.62 -10.38
CA PRO A 34 4.78 -8.74 -9.50
C PRO A 34 5.09 -9.30 -8.11
N SER A 35 6.20 -10.03 -7.95
CA SER A 35 6.57 -10.70 -6.70
C SER A 35 6.89 -9.73 -5.56
N ILE A 36 7.18 -8.46 -5.87
CA ILE A 36 7.56 -7.46 -4.88
C ILE A 36 6.48 -7.17 -3.84
N VAL A 37 5.21 -7.39 -4.18
CA VAL A 37 4.09 -7.26 -3.23
C VAL A 37 4.26 -8.15 -2.01
N HIS A 38 4.85 -9.35 -2.17
CA HIS A 38 5.12 -10.28 -1.07
C HIS A 38 6.32 -9.89 -0.23
N ARG A 39 7.13 -8.91 -0.65
CA ARG A 39 8.26 -8.39 0.12
C ARG A 39 7.92 -7.12 0.88
N LYS A 40 7.03 -6.29 0.33
CA LYS A 40 6.69 -4.97 0.87
C LYS A 40 5.33 -4.84 1.55
N CYS A 41 4.39 -5.75 1.31
CA CYS A 41 3.04 -5.65 1.85
C CYS A 41 2.69 -6.78 2.85
N PHE A 42 3.63 -7.12 3.75
CA PHE A 42 3.39 -8.05 4.87
C PHE A 42 3.44 -7.32 6.22
#